data_AF-A0A1S6IWF2-F1
#
_entry.id   AF-A0A1S6IWF2-F1
#
_cell.length_a   1.000
_cell.length_b   1.000
_cell.length_c   1.000
_cell.angle_alpha   90.00
_cell.angle_beta   90.00
_cell.angle_gamma   90.00
#
_symmetry.space_group_name_H-M   'P 1'
#
loop_
_entity.id
_entity.type
_entity.pdbx_description
1 polymer ?
#
loop_
_entity_poly.entity_id
_entity_poly.type
_entity_poly.pdbx_seq_one_letter_code
_entity_poly.pdbx_strand_id
1 'polypeptide(L)'
;MFFFSILFYFLAGLTILAIILGITVDAKYYWIGALTSYLCSILGSWSIGIYILNITFALLALAFAHKMGWIKNPWHSILVIVISTLIWVFSILTIDDAWLFFPARFIFS
;
A
#
# COMPACT_ATOMS: atom_id res chain seq x y z
N MET A 1 -18.05 -12.39 -10.52
CA MET A 1 -16.65 -12.33 -11.04
C MET A 1 -16.35 -11.05 -11.79
N PHE A 2 -17.09 -10.70 -12.85
CA PHE A 2 -16.80 -9.51 -13.68
C PHE A 2 -16.73 -8.18 -12.90
N PHE A 3 -17.67 -7.98 -11.96
CA PHE A 3 -17.72 -6.78 -11.11
C PHE A 3 -16.44 -6.60 -10.26
N PHE A 4 -15.97 -7.66 -9.60
CA PHE A 4 -14.76 -7.59 -8.76
C PHE A 4 -13.50 -7.31 -9.58
N SER A 5 -13.43 -7.84 -10.80
CA SER A 5 -12.32 -7.54 -11.72
C SER A 5 -12.33 -6.07 -12.16
N ILE A 6 -13.50 -5.52 -12.52
CA ILE A 6 -13.62 -4.09 -12.85
C ILE A 6 -13.20 -3.23 -11.66
N LEU A 7 -13.69 -3.57 -10.46
CA LEU A 7 -13.35 -2.85 -9.23
C LEU A 7 -11.85 -2.91 -8.93
N PHE A 8 -11.22 -4.07 -9.09
CA PHE A 8 -9.78 -4.26 -8.91
C PHE A 8 -8.97 -3.34 -9.84
N TYR A 9 -9.25 -3.36 -11.14
CA TYR A 9 -8.52 -2.51 -12.09
C TYR A 9 -8.78 -1.02 -11.85
N PHE A 10 -9.99 -0.65 -11.45
CA PHE A 10 -10.32 0.72 -11.09
C PHE A 10 -9.50 1.19 -9.87
N LEU A 11 -9.42 0.37 -8.81
CA LEU A 11 -8.63 0.67 -7.61
C LEU A 11 -7.12 0.69 -7.90
N ALA A 12 -6.63 -0.19 -8.78
CA ALA A 12 -5.25 -0.16 -9.24
C ALA A 12 -4.94 1.16 -9.99
N GLY A 13 -5.84 1.59 -10.88
CA GLY A 13 -5.74 2.88 -11.57
C GLY A 13 -5.72 4.07 -10.61
N LEU A 14 -6.62 4.07 -9.61
CA LEU A 14 -6.63 5.10 -8.55
C LEU A 14 -5.33 5.11 -7.73
N THR A 15 -4.77 3.94 -7.45
CA THR A 15 -3.48 3.82 -6.73
C THR A 15 -2.37 4.48 -7.53
N ILE A 16 -2.27 4.17 -8.83
CA ILE A 16 -1.26 4.76 -9.72
C ILE A 16 -1.43 6.29 -9.78
N LEU A 17 -2.68 6.75 -9.97
CA LEU A 17 -2.99 8.18 -10.01
C LEU A 17 -2.62 8.89 -8.70
N ALA A 18 -2.94 8.27 -7.55
CA ALA A 18 -2.59 8.80 -6.24
C ALA A 18 -1.08 8.85 -6.00
N ILE A 19 -0.31 7.88 -6.51
CA ILE A 19 1.16 7.92 -6.47
C ILE A 19 1.69 9.09 -7.29
N ILE A 20 1.20 9.26 -8.52
CA ILE A 20 1.61 10.37 -9.39
C ILE A 20 1.32 11.71 -8.71
N LEU A 21 0.11 11.90 -8.16
CA LEU A 21 -0.25 13.12 -7.43
C LEU A 21 0.55 13.28 -6.13
N GLY A 22 0.90 12.18 -5.46
CA GLY A 22 1.74 12.18 -4.26
C GLY A 22 3.14 12.68 -4.52
N ILE A 23 3.69 12.38 -5.69
CA ILE A 23 5.02 12.81 -6.14
C ILE A 23 4.98 14.25 -6.68
N THR A 24 3.96 14.58 -7.47
CA THR A 24 3.91 15.83 -8.27
C THR A 24 3.20 16.98 -7.58
N VAL A 25 2.24 16.72 -6.70
CA VAL A 25 1.36 17.75 -6.11
C VAL A 25 1.56 17.85 -4.60
N ASP A 26 1.16 16.83 -3.83
CA ASP A 26 1.22 16.85 -2.36
C ASP A 26 1.32 15.41 -1.82
N ALA A 27 2.22 15.17 -0.86
CA ALA A 27 2.38 13.87 -0.21
C ALA A 27 1.11 13.34 0.47
N LYS A 28 0.08 14.17 0.73
CA LYS A 28 -1.22 13.72 1.23
C LYS A 28 -1.89 12.68 0.33
N TYR A 29 -1.64 12.70 -0.98
CA TYR A 29 -2.20 11.71 -1.90
C TYR A 29 -1.66 10.29 -1.65
N TYR A 30 -0.50 10.14 -0.99
CA TYR A 30 -0.02 8.82 -0.57
C TYR A 30 -0.97 8.11 0.40
N TRP A 31 -1.75 8.84 1.22
CA TRP A 31 -2.78 8.23 2.07
C TRP A 31 -3.88 7.58 1.24
N ILE A 32 -4.31 8.25 0.17
CA ILE A 32 -5.33 7.73 -0.74
C ILE A 32 -4.78 6.51 -1.47
N GLY A 33 -3.54 6.59 -1.99
CA GLY A 33 -2.89 5.47 -2.66
C GLY A 33 -2.68 4.27 -1.74
N ALA A 34 -2.34 4.49 -0.48
CA ALA A 34 -2.27 3.43 0.54
C ALA A 34 -3.63 2.75 0.72
N LEU A 35 -4.70 3.52 0.89
CA LEU A 35 -6.04 2.97 1.07
C LEU A 35 -6.50 2.17 -0.16
N THR A 36 -6.33 2.72 -1.36
CA THR A 36 -6.77 2.05 -2.59
C THR A 36 -5.93 0.81 -2.91
N SER A 37 -4.61 0.85 -2.65
CA SER A 37 -3.75 -0.33 -2.81
C SER A 37 -4.09 -1.42 -1.81
N TYR A 38 -4.47 -1.07 -0.58
CA TYR A 38 -4.89 -2.04 0.43
C TYR A 38 -6.18 -2.76 0.01
N LEU A 39 -7.18 -2.01 -0.47
CA LEU A 39 -8.41 -2.59 -1.02
C LEU A 39 -8.13 -3.46 -2.25
N CYS A 40 -7.21 -3.04 -3.11
CA CYS A 40 -6.75 -3.80 -4.27
C CYS A 40 -6.06 -5.11 -3.82
N SER A 41 -5.25 -5.06 -2.78
CA SER A 41 -4.58 -6.20 -2.16
C SER A 41 -5.60 -7.22 -1.62
N ILE A 42 -6.65 -6.78 -0.94
CA ILE A 42 -7.75 -7.65 -0.48
C ILE A 42 -8.44 -8.34 -1.65
N LEU A 43 -8.78 -7.60 -2.71
CA LEU A 43 -9.42 -8.17 -3.90
C LEU A 43 -8.50 -9.11 -4.68
N GLY A 44 -7.20 -8.88 -4.63
CA GLY A 44 -6.15 -9.74 -5.21
C GLY A 44 -5.93 -11.04 -4.43
N SER A 45 -6.44 -11.14 -3.20
CA SER A 45 -6.32 -12.30 -2.32
C SER A 45 -4.86 -12.74 -2.13
N TRP A 46 -4.63 -13.97 -1.68
CA TRP A 46 -3.35 -14.41 -1.11
C TRP A 46 -2.19 -14.43 -2.12
N SER A 47 -2.48 -14.63 -3.41
CA SER A 47 -1.44 -14.80 -4.43
C SER A 47 -0.85 -13.47 -4.92
N ILE A 48 -1.70 -12.56 -5.41
CA ILE A 48 -1.23 -11.24 -5.90
C ILE A 48 -1.31 -10.16 -4.81
N GLY A 49 -2.25 -10.31 -3.87
CA GLY A 49 -2.55 -9.31 -2.86
C GLY A 49 -1.41 -9.10 -1.87
N ILE A 50 -0.66 -10.13 -1.50
CA ILE A 50 0.54 -10.01 -0.65
C ILE A 50 1.57 -9.06 -1.27
N TYR A 51 1.81 -9.14 -2.59
CA TYR A 51 2.73 -8.24 -3.27
C TYR A 51 2.18 -6.81 -3.39
N ILE A 52 0.87 -6.66 -3.61
CA ILE A 52 0.22 -5.33 -3.63
C ILE A 52 0.25 -4.71 -2.22
N LEU A 53 0.19 -5.52 -1.16
CA LEU A 53 0.28 -5.06 0.22
C LEU A 53 1.62 -4.37 0.51
N ASN A 54 2.71 -4.81 -0.14
CA ASN A 54 3.99 -4.10 -0.04
C ASN A 54 3.88 -2.64 -0.53
N ILE A 55 3.10 -2.39 -1.59
CA ILE A 55 2.83 -1.03 -2.08
C ILE A 55 2.08 -0.24 -1.01
N THR A 56 1.08 -0.84 -0.35
CA THR A 56 0.39 -0.21 0.78
C THR A 56 1.35 0.20 1.89
N PHE A 57 2.25 -0.70 2.31
CA PHE A 57 3.26 -0.42 3.32
C PHE A 57 4.15 0.76 2.89
N ALA A 58 4.68 0.72 1.66
CA ALA A 58 5.56 1.77 1.15
C ALA A 58 4.85 3.14 1.11
N LEU A 59 3.60 3.19 0.65
CA LEU A 59 2.83 4.43 0.58
C LEU A 59 2.47 4.96 1.97
N LEU A 60 2.11 4.11 2.92
CA LEU A 60 1.89 4.51 4.31
C LEU A 60 3.17 5.08 4.91
N ALA A 61 4.30 4.37 4.76
CA ALA A 61 5.59 4.81 5.29
C ALA A 61 5.99 6.17 4.71
N LEU A 62 5.82 6.38 3.40
CA LEU A 62 6.05 7.67 2.76
C LEU A 62 5.10 8.76 3.28
N ALA A 63 3.81 8.45 3.41
CA ALA A 63 2.82 9.39 3.92
C ALA A 63 3.14 9.84 5.36
N PHE A 64 3.54 8.92 6.23
CA PHE A 64 3.99 9.20 7.59
C PHE A 64 5.29 10.01 7.60
N ALA A 65 6.30 9.60 6.84
CA ALA A 65 7.60 10.28 6.79
C ALA A 65 7.47 11.71 6.25
N HIS A 66 6.59 11.96 5.27
CA HIS A 66 6.26 13.31 4.82
C HIS A 66 5.52 14.12 5.89
N LYS A 67 4.52 13.52 6.58
CA LYS A 67 3.79 14.19 7.66
C LYS A 67 4.70 14.58 8.83
N MET A 68 5.72 13.78 9.10
CA MET A 68 6.73 14.05 10.14
C MET A 68 7.86 14.99 9.67
N GLY A 69 7.86 15.40 8.40
CA GLY A 69 8.91 16.26 7.85
C GLY A 69 10.28 15.58 7.71
N TRP A 70 10.32 14.24 7.66
CA TRP A 70 11.56 13.46 7.54
C TRP A 70 12.10 13.43 6.10
N ILE A 71 11.23 13.63 5.12
CA ILE A 71 11.61 13.61 3.71
C ILE A 71 12.00 15.03 3.26
N LYS A 72 13.31 15.26 3.15
CA LYS A 72 13.89 16.52 2.65
C LYS A 72 14.43 16.42 1.22
N ASN A 73 14.85 15.22 0.83
CA ASN A 73 15.51 14.92 -0.45
C ASN A 73 14.96 13.58 -0.99
N PRO A 74 15.01 13.33 -2.30
CA PRO A 74 14.50 12.08 -2.90
C PRO A 74 15.16 10.81 -2.35
N TRP A 75 16.42 10.89 -1.92
CA TRP A 75 17.12 9.78 -1.27
C TRP A 75 16.46 9.32 0.04
N HIS A 76 15.85 10.24 0.80
CA HIS A 76 15.09 9.87 2.00
C HIS A 76 13.87 9.04 1.64
N SER A 77 13.17 9.38 0.55
CA SER A 77 12.04 8.59 0.07
C SER A 77 12.46 7.17 -0.31
N ILE A 78 13.61 7.01 -0.99
CA ILE A 78 14.17 5.70 -1.33
C ILE A 78 14.46 4.90 -0.06
N LEU A 79 15.12 5.50 0.93
CA LEU A 79 15.40 4.83 2.21
C LEU A 79 14.12 4.41 2.94
N VAL A 80 13.10 5.27 2.96
CA VAL A 80 11.80 4.95 3.56
C VAL A 80 11.14 3.76 2.85
N ILE A 81 11.18 3.72 1.52
CA ILE A 81 10.64 2.58 0.74
C ILE A 81 11.40 1.29 1.06
N VAL A 82 12.74 1.35 1.15
CA VAL A 82 13.57 0.18 1.48
C VAL A 82 13.25 -0.33 2.88
N ILE A 83 13.21 0.56 3.88
CA ILE A 83 12.86 0.21 5.27
C ILE A 83 11.45 -0.39 5.32
N SER A 84 10.50 0.23 4.64
CA SER A 84 9.13 -0.27 4.56
C SER A 84 9.04 -1.66 3.93
N THR A 85 9.83 -1.91 2.88
CA THR A 85 9.88 -3.23 2.23
C THR A 85 10.46 -4.26 3.17
N LEU A 86 11.51 -3.93 3.93
CA LEU A 86 12.07 -4.82 4.95
C LEU A 86 11.06 -5.14 6.06
N ILE A 87 10.31 -4.14 6.51
CA ILE A 87 9.23 -4.33 7.48
C ILE A 87 8.16 -5.25 6.91
N TRP A 88 7.76 -5.06 5.65
CA TRP A 88 6.79 -5.94 4.98
C TRP A 88 7.32 -7.37 4.86
N VAL A 89 8.57 -7.58 4.42
CA VAL A 89 9.21 -8.92 4.36
C VAL A 89 9.22 -9.58 5.73
N PHE A 90 9.63 -8.84 6.77
CA PHE A 90 9.62 -9.37 8.13
C PHE A 90 8.20 -9.74 8.57
N SER A 91 7.21 -8.92 8.21
CA SER A 91 5.81 -9.14 8.56
C SER A 91 5.27 -10.42 7.91
N ILE A 92 5.49 -10.65 6.61
CA ILE A 92 5.03 -11.89 5.93
C ILE A 92 5.73 -13.16 6.43
N LEU A 93 6.93 -13.05 7.00
CA LEU A 93 7.67 -14.20 7.54
C LEU A 93 7.30 -14.54 8.98
N THR A 94 6.72 -13.60 9.72
CA THR A 94 6.50 -13.73 11.18
C THR A 94 5.03 -13.65 11.58
N ILE A 95 4.22 -12.92 10.82
CA ILE A 95 2.80 -12.72 11.07
C ILE A 95 2.04 -13.62 10.10
N ASP A 96 1.11 -14.40 10.65
CA ASP A 96 0.20 -15.22 9.84
C ASP A 96 -0.56 -14.33 8.86
N ASP A 97 -0.62 -14.77 7.60
CA ASP A 97 -1.26 -14.08 6.47
C ASP A 97 -2.65 -13.54 6.84
N ALA A 98 -3.44 -14.27 7.63
CA ALA A 98 -4.77 -13.83 8.05
C ALA A 98 -4.77 -12.50 8.83
N TRP A 99 -3.70 -12.19 9.55
CA TRP A 99 -3.56 -10.96 10.34
C TRP A 99 -3.01 -9.80 9.52
N LEU A 100 -2.25 -10.07 8.45
CA LEU A 100 -1.77 -9.05 7.52
C LEU A 100 -2.92 -8.35 6.77
N PHE A 101 -4.05 -9.03 6.59
CA PHE A 101 -5.26 -8.49 5.98
C PHE A 101 -6.30 -8.00 7.01
N PHE A 102 -5.92 -7.71 8.25
CA PHE A 102 -6.86 -7.16 9.23
C PHE A 102 -7.26 -5.71 8.89
N PRO A 103 -8.56 -5.30 8.96
CA PRO A 103 -9.72 -6.02 9.50
C PRO A 103 -10.50 -6.85 8.46
N ALA A 104 -10.08 -6.90 7.20
CA ALA A 104 -10.79 -7.63 6.14
C ALA A 104 -10.96 -9.13 6.43
N ARG A 105 -10.12 -9.70 7.31
CA ARG A 105 -10.30 -11.05 7.87
C ARG A 105 -11.73 -11.34 8.34
N PHE A 106 -12.42 -10.38 8.98
CA PHE A 106 -13.78 -10.61 9.48
C PHE A 106 -14.85 -10.74 8.40
N ILE A 107 -14.56 -10.29 7.18
CA ILE A 107 -15.50 -10.31 6.05
C ILE A 107 -15.41 -11.63 5.28
N PHE A 108 -14.24 -12.28 5.32
CA PHE A 108 -13.94 -13.49 4.53
C PHE A 108 -13.75 -14.76 5.40
N SER A 109 -14.09 -14.71 6.70
CA SER A 109 -14.07 -15.86 7.63
C SER A 109 -15.34 -16.69 7.61
#